data_AF-A0A3E1INP6-F1
#
_entry.id   AF-A0A3E1INP6-F1
#
_cell.length_a   1.000
_cell.length_b   1.000
_cell.length_c   1.000
_cell.angle_alpha   90.00
_cell.angle_beta   90.00
_cell.angle_gamma   90.00
#
_symmetry.space_group_name_H-M   'P 1'
#
loop_
_entity.id
_entity.type
_entity.pdbx_description
1 polymer ?
#
loop_
_entity_poly.entity_id
_entity_poly.type
_entity_poly.pdbx_seq_one_letter_code
_entity_poly.pdbx_strand_id
1 'polypeptide(L)'
;MARRWTPQRFVIMRRLRVFICVLALVISSTGIFALSARKSIALIINGKTKVVTTYASTTQRLLQEQKVPVKTHDQVISTSGDILADHATVTVRSAYQTSITVDGVTIPFWTVATSIDQLIGFFQANADHAAKITVNLQNIYNKLTGGLSINKKGPVTVICDNKTRVVPDGTLPASSILDSLGIVLGKEDQVTVSEENGKTLLRILRVTHGKESRNVVIPFSTINVNDSSLAIGARVIKQAGVNGERIDLYNVTYVDGKAQSATLIKQSIVKPSIDQIVAIGAKSTPKTQNESKPSKRINKQEAKKPNNQNQSQKTNTHQQNTQNKSAQQGAQNQNIQQNNNNNQQNSKQTAETSQAIKQTPAPTPTPAPAPAPADNPNGMVHATPEQAKLYAQAACAQLGWTGAMWEDLVKLWTKESNWRWNAENKGSGAYGIPQSLPADKMASAGANWHEDASIQITWGLSYIRSKYGNPSEAWKHSQETGWY
;
A
#
# COMPACT_ATOMS: atom_id res chain seq x y z
N MET A 1 -21.21 -65.41 -68.38
CA MET A 1 -22.11 -64.52 -67.61
C MET A 1 -21.67 -63.07 -67.80
N ALA A 2 -22.28 -62.35 -68.74
CA ALA A 2 -21.95 -60.95 -69.03
C ALA A 2 -22.61 -60.03 -67.98
N ARG A 3 -21.81 -59.38 -67.13
CA ARG A 3 -22.31 -58.33 -66.21
C ARG A 3 -22.84 -57.17 -67.04
N ARG A 4 -24.17 -57.05 -67.15
CA ARG A 4 -24.85 -55.92 -67.79
C ARG A 4 -24.37 -54.61 -67.15
N TRP A 5 -23.73 -53.77 -67.96
CA TRP A 5 -23.25 -52.45 -67.58
C TRP A 5 -24.43 -51.49 -67.46
N THR A 6 -24.68 -50.95 -66.27
CA THR A 6 -25.73 -49.95 -66.05
C THR A 6 -25.09 -48.56 -65.85
N PRO A 7 -25.60 -47.49 -66.50
CA PRO A 7 -25.04 -46.14 -66.41
C PRO A 7 -24.98 -45.60 -64.96
N GLN A 8 -25.86 -46.06 -64.08
CA GLN A 8 -25.80 -45.76 -62.64
C GLN A 8 -24.50 -46.24 -61.98
N ARG A 9 -24.00 -47.44 -62.31
CA ARG A 9 -22.73 -47.95 -61.74
C ARG A 9 -21.53 -47.11 -62.19
N PHE A 10 -21.54 -46.59 -63.41
CA PHE A 10 -20.47 -45.72 -63.91
C PHE A 10 -20.47 -44.37 -63.19
N VAL A 11 -21.64 -43.77 -62.97
CA VAL A 11 -21.78 -42.53 -62.18
C VAL A 11 -21.38 -42.75 -60.72
N ILE A 12 -21.78 -43.86 -60.10
CA ILE A 12 -21.38 -44.21 -58.73
C ILE A 12 -19.87 -44.42 -58.62
N MET A 13 -19.24 -45.17 -59.53
CA MET A 13 -17.79 -45.40 -59.54
C MET A 13 -17.00 -44.11 -59.83
N ARG A 14 -17.51 -43.21 -60.69
CA ARG A 14 -16.90 -41.90 -60.93
C ARG A 14 -17.00 -41.01 -59.68
N ARG A 15 -18.16 -40.96 -59.02
CA ARG A 15 -18.34 -40.23 -57.77
C ARG A 15 -17.43 -40.80 -56.67
N LEU A 16 -17.29 -42.12 -56.56
CA LEU A 16 -16.39 -42.78 -55.62
C LEU A 16 -14.92 -42.42 -55.88
N ARG A 17 -14.46 -42.45 -57.14
CA ARG A 17 -13.09 -42.04 -57.49
C ARG A 17 -12.81 -40.58 -57.18
N VAL A 18 -13.75 -39.68 -57.51
CA VAL A 18 -13.63 -38.25 -57.15
C VAL A 18 -13.59 -38.08 -55.63
N PHE A 19 -14.43 -38.81 -54.89
CA PHE A 19 -14.45 -38.77 -53.43
C PHE A 19 -13.12 -39.25 -52.84
N ILE A 20 -12.54 -40.33 -53.36
CA ILE A 20 -11.23 -40.84 -52.93
C ILE A 20 -10.12 -39.82 -53.23
N CYS A 21 -10.12 -39.19 -54.41
CA CYS A 21 -9.13 -38.16 -54.75
C CYS A 21 -9.23 -36.93 -53.84
N VAL A 22 -10.44 -36.45 -53.55
CA VAL A 22 -10.66 -35.33 -52.63
C VAL A 22 -10.21 -35.71 -51.22
N LEU A 23 -10.56 -36.91 -50.75
CA LEU A 23 -10.15 -37.40 -49.43
C LEU A 23 -8.62 -37.52 -49.32
N ALA A 24 -7.95 -38.04 -50.35
CA ALA A 24 -6.48 -38.11 -50.39
C ALA A 24 -5.82 -36.72 -50.39
N LEU A 25 -6.38 -35.75 -51.11
CA LEU A 25 -5.91 -34.35 -51.09
C LEU A 25 -6.09 -33.70 -49.71
N VAL A 26 -7.24 -33.93 -49.06
CA VAL A 26 -7.48 -33.41 -47.71
C VAL A 26 -6.53 -34.05 -46.71
N ILE A 27 -6.33 -35.36 -46.75
CA ILE A 27 -5.42 -36.06 -45.82
C ILE A 27 -3.97 -35.60 -46.03
N SER A 28 -3.52 -35.51 -47.29
CA SER A 28 -2.16 -35.05 -47.59
C SER A 28 -1.95 -33.58 -47.20
N SER A 29 -2.87 -32.68 -47.53
CA SER A 29 -2.79 -31.27 -47.15
C SER A 29 -2.78 -31.09 -45.62
N THR A 30 -3.65 -31.82 -44.91
CA THR A 30 -3.72 -31.80 -43.44
C THR A 30 -2.44 -32.35 -42.81
N GLY A 31 -1.89 -33.43 -43.36
CA GLY A 31 -0.63 -34.02 -42.89
C GLY A 31 0.56 -33.08 -43.10
N ILE A 32 0.64 -32.44 -44.26
CA ILE A 32 1.68 -31.43 -44.56
C ILE A 32 1.56 -30.24 -43.61
N PHE A 33 0.34 -29.73 -43.39
CA PHE A 33 0.09 -28.65 -42.44
C PHE A 33 0.46 -29.04 -41.00
N ALA A 34 0.12 -30.26 -40.55
CA ALA A 34 0.46 -30.73 -39.21
C ALA A 34 1.96 -30.94 -39.00
N LEU A 35 2.73 -31.17 -40.07
CA LEU A 35 4.20 -31.23 -39.99
C LEU A 35 4.82 -29.84 -40.03
N SER A 36 4.33 -28.95 -40.91
CA SER A 36 4.88 -27.59 -41.08
C SER A 36 4.46 -26.60 -39.98
N ALA A 37 3.33 -26.84 -39.32
CA ALA A 37 2.88 -26.01 -38.21
C ALA A 37 3.67 -26.26 -36.92
N ARG A 38 4.39 -27.38 -36.83
CA ARG A 38 5.18 -27.78 -35.66
C ARG A 38 6.41 -26.87 -35.53
N LYS A 39 6.66 -26.37 -34.32
CA LYS A 39 7.76 -25.44 -34.04
C LYS A 39 8.63 -25.97 -32.92
N SER A 40 9.93 -25.78 -33.04
CA SER A 40 10.93 -26.01 -32.00
C SER A 40 11.38 -24.67 -31.42
N ILE A 41 11.09 -24.45 -30.15
CA ILE A 41 11.28 -23.16 -29.47
C ILE A 41 12.33 -23.32 -28.38
N ALA A 42 13.27 -22.38 -28.30
CA ALA A 42 14.16 -22.25 -27.15
C ALA A 42 13.44 -21.44 -26.06
N LEU A 43 12.91 -22.11 -25.04
CA LEU A 43 12.24 -21.48 -23.90
C LEU A 43 13.24 -21.26 -22.77
N ILE A 44 13.54 -20.00 -22.46
CA ILE A 44 14.47 -19.59 -21.40
C ILE A 44 13.65 -19.06 -20.22
N ILE A 45 13.68 -19.75 -19.08
CA ILE A 45 12.95 -19.35 -17.87
C ILE A 45 13.97 -19.02 -16.79
N ASN A 46 14.06 -17.74 -16.39
CA ASN A 46 14.98 -17.27 -15.35
C ASN A 46 16.42 -17.78 -15.57
N GLY A 47 16.90 -17.70 -16.82
CA GLY A 47 18.25 -18.13 -17.23
C GLY A 47 18.40 -19.61 -17.56
N LYS A 48 17.40 -20.46 -17.30
CA LYS A 48 17.44 -21.89 -17.64
C LYS A 48 16.82 -22.13 -19.01
N THR A 49 17.60 -22.68 -19.93
CA THR A 49 17.16 -22.97 -21.31
C THR A 49 16.56 -24.37 -21.41
N LYS A 50 15.39 -24.47 -22.04
CA LYS A 50 14.72 -25.72 -22.40
C LYS A 50 14.23 -25.63 -23.84
N VAL A 51 14.57 -26.61 -24.67
CA VAL A 51 13.99 -26.72 -26.02
C VAL A 51 12.64 -27.42 -25.91
N VAL A 52 11.60 -26.81 -26.46
CA VAL A 52 10.22 -27.32 -26.41
C VAL A 52 9.63 -27.34 -27.80
N THR A 53 8.87 -28.39 -28.09
CA THR A 53 8.16 -28.49 -29.37
C THR A 53 6.69 -28.17 -29.17
N THR A 54 6.12 -27.30 -30.01
CA THR A 54 4.75 -26.80 -29.86
C THR A 54 4.10 -26.54 -31.22
N TYR A 55 2.77 -26.43 -31.20
CA TYR A 55 1.94 -25.92 -32.31
C TYR A 55 1.36 -24.53 -32.01
N ALA A 56 1.75 -23.92 -30.88
CA ALA A 56 1.27 -22.61 -30.46
C ALA A 56 1.64 -21.53 -31.50
N SER A 57 0.66 -20.69 -31.81
CA SER A 57 0.85 -19.50 -32.64
C SER A 57 1.35 -18.29 -31.86
N THR A 58 1.27 -18.32 -30.52
CA THR A 58 1.65 -17.19 -29.65
C THR A 58 2.49 -17.67 -28.46
N THR A 59 3.26 -16.75 -27.90
CA THR A 59 4.03 -16.98 -26.66
C THR A 59 3.11 -17.34 -25.49
N GLN A 60 2.01 -16.62 -25.31
CA GLN A 60 1.02 -16.88 -24.26
C GLN A 60 0.52 -18.32 -24.30
N ARG A 61 0.19 -18.84 -25.49
CA ARG A 61 -0.28 -20.21 -25.65
C ARG A 61 0.82 -21.23 -25.35
N LEU A 62 2.05 -20.98 -25.83
CA LEU A 62 3.21 -21.81 -25.49
C LEU A 62 3.42 -21.90 -23.97
N LEU A 63 3.35 -20.78 -23.26
CA LEU A 63 3.57 -20.73 -21.81
C LEU A 63 2.47 -21.47 -21.05
N GLN A 64 1.21 -21.39 -21.50
CA GLN A 64 0.11 -22.20 -20.96
C GLN A 64 0.34 -23.69 -21.18
N GLU A 65 0.78 -24.12 -22.37
CA GLU A 65 1.11 -25.52 -22.67
C GLU A 65 2.23 -26.05 -21.79
N GLN A 66 3.26 -25.24 -21.55
CA GLN A 66 4.37 -25.57 -20.65
C GLN A 66 4.03 -25.38 -19.17
N LYS A 67 2.79 -24.97 -18.83
CA LYS A 67 2.32 -24.69 -17.48
C LYS A 67 3.24 -23.71 -16.73
N VAL A 68 3.75 -22.71 -17.44
CA VAL A 68 4.59 -21.65 -16.88
C VAL A 68 3.67 -20.51 -16.41
N PRO A 69 3.52 -20.30 -15.10
CA PRO A 69 2.73 -19.16 -14.61
C PRO A 69 3.48 -17.86 -14.89
N VAL A 70 2.78 -16.88 -15.47
CA VAL A 70 3.29 -15.54 -15.72
C VAL A 70 2.51 -14.56 -14.87
N LYS A 71 3.21 -13.73 -14.10
CA LYS A 71 2.62 -12.67 -13.28
C LYS A 71 2.56 -11.36 -14.07
N THR A 72 1.78 -10.40 -13.57
CA THR A 72 1.55 -9.09 -14.21
C THR A 72 2.83 -8.32 -14.53
N HIS A 73 3.86 -8.43 -13.69
CA HIS A 73 5.12 -7.69 -13.88
C HIS A 73 6.22 -8.53 -14.54
N ASP A 74 5.98 -9.82 -14.80
CA ASP A 74 6.97 -10.69 -15.42
C ASP A 74 7.19 -10.26 -16.88
N GLN A 75 8.44 -10.33 -17.33
CA GLN A 75 8.80 -10.00 -18.70
C GLN A 75 8.78 -11.25 -19.56
N VAL A 76 8.03 -11.21 -20.66
CA VAL A 76 8.02 -12.24 -21.70
C VAL A 76 8.48 -11.59 -23.01
N ILE A 77 9.60 -12.05 -23.55
CA ILE A 77 10.16 -11.57 -24.81
C ILE A 77 10.25 -12.74 -25.79
N SER A 78 9.78 -12.55 -27.01
CA SER A 78 10.02 -13.47 -28.13
C SER A 78 10.85 -12.79 -29.20
N THR A 79 11.83 -13.51 -29.75
CA THR A 79 12.58 -13.04 -30.91
C THR A 79 11.73 -12.94 -32.18
N SER A 80 10.55 -13.56 -32.21
CA SER A 80 9.64 -13.53 -33.36
C SER A 80 8.47 -12.55 -33.22
N GLY A 81 8.42 -11.76 -32.14
CA GLY A 81 7.29 -10.86 -31.85
C GLY A 81 6.02 -11.61 -31.43
N ASP A 82 4.85 -11.10 -31.83
CA ASP A 82 3.54 -11.60 -31.40
C ASP A 82 3.19 -12.98 -31.95
N ILE A 83 3.62 -13.26 -33.19
CA ILE A 83 3.43 -14.56 -33.83
C ILE A 83 4.67 -15.39 -33.57
N LEU A 84 4.46 -16.55 -32.96
CA LEU A 84 5.53 -17.48 -32.64
C LEU A 84 6.03 -18.16 -33.92
N ALA A 85 7.28 -17.90 -34.31
CA ALA A 85 7.93 -18.55 -35.43
C ALA A 85 8.69 -19.80 -34.99
N ASP A 86 8.99 -20.70 -35.94
CA ASP A 86 9.88 -21.82 -35.67
C ASP A 86 11.29 -21.32 -35.33
N HIS A 87 12.00 -22.05 -34.46
CA HIS A 87 13.31 -21.68 -33.93
C HIS A 87 13.38 -20.35 -33.15
N ALA A 88 12.23 -19.77 -32.81
CA ALA A 88 12.20 -18.58 -31.96
C ALA A 88 12.74 -18.88 -30.56
N THR A 89 13.30 -17.85 -29.92
CA THR A 89 13.66 -17.87 -28.51
C THR A 89 12.62 -17.10 -27.73
N VAL A 90 12.02 -17.75 -26.73
CA VAL A 90 11.07 -17.14 -25.80
C VAL A 90 11.74 -17.06 -24.45
N THR A 91 11.96 -15.84 -23.97
CA THR A 91 12.56 -15.56 -22.66
C THR A 91 11.49 -15.10 -21.68
N VAL A 92 11.38 -15.79 -20.55
CA VAL A 92 10.53 -15.44 -19.42
C VAL A 92 11.41 -15.07 -18.24
N ARG A 93 11.24 -13.86 -17.73
CA ARG A 93 11.93 -13.36 -16.54
C ARG A 93 10.89 -12.99 -15.49
N SER A 94 10.97 -13.67 -14.35
CA SER A 94 10.13 -13.35 -13.20
C SER A 94 10.55 -12.02 -12.61
N ALA A 95 9.61 -11.09 -12.50
CA ALA A 95 9.87 -9.82 -11.85
C ALA A 95 9.83 -9.95 -10.34
N TYR A 96 10.61 -9.09 -9.69
CA TYR A 96 10.62 -8.96 -8.26
C TYR A 96 10.47 -7.50 -7.87
N GLN A 97 9.80 -7.28 -6.74
CA GLN A 97 9.70 -5.98 -6.13
C GLN A 97 10.95 -5.70 -5.29
N THR A 98 11.42 -4.46 -5.35
CA THR A 98 12.54 -3.91 -4.58
C THR A 98 12.23 -2.44 -4.33
N SER A 99 13.05 -1.74 -3.54
CA SER A 99 12.98 -0.28 -3.46
C SER A 99 14.30 0.36 -3.81
N ILE A 100 14.24 1.64 -4.18
CA ILE A 100 15.39 2.49 -4.37
C ILE A 100 15.24 3.74 -3.53
N THR A 101 16.36 4.21 -3.01
CA THR A 101 16.47 5.45 -2.28
C THR A 101 17.44 6.37 -3.01
N VAL A 102 16.98 7.56 -3.39
CA VAL A 102 17.80 8.62 -3.98
C VAL A 102 17.69 9.85 -3.09
N ASP A 103 18.83 10.29 -2.54
CA ASP A 103 18.93 11.45 -1.64
C ASP A 103 17.90 11.45 -0.49
N GLY A 104 17.60 10.27 0.05
CA GLY A 104 16.67 10.07 1.17
C GLY A 104 15.21 9.80 0.77
N VAL A 105 14.83 10.00 -0.49
CA VAL A 105 13.49 9.66 -1.00
C VAL A 105 13.47 8.20 -1.44
N THR A 106 12.55 7.40 -0.90
CA THR A 106 12.44 5.97 -1.21
C THR A 106 11.15 5.66 -1.96
N ILE A 107 11.27 4.90 -3.05
CA ILE A 107 10.13 4.41 -3.85
C ILE A 107 10.22 2.90 -4.09
N PRO A 108 9.08 2.21 -4.24
CA PRO A 108 9.04 0.81 -4.62
C PRO A 108 9.03 0.70 -6.15
N PHE A 109 9.64 -0.35 -6.69
CA PHE A 109 9.52 -0.65 -8.11
C PHE A 109 9.65 -2.14 -8.39
N TRP A 110 9.07 -2.56 -9.51
CA TRP A 110 9.21 -3.91 -10.05
C TRP A 110 10.32 -3.93 -11.08
N THR A 111 11.14 -4.98 -11.06
CA THR A 111 12.21 -5.15 -12.05
C THR A 111 12.49 -6.61 -12.34
N VAL A 112 13.07 -6.82 -13.52
CA VAL A 112 13.64 -8.10 -14.00
C VAL A 112 15.16 -8.01 -14.17
N ALA A 113 15.77 -6.91 -13.70
CA ALA A 113 17.20 -6.70 -13.84
C ALA A 113 18.01 -7.79 -13.13
N THR A 114 19.11 -8.18 -13.76
CA THR A 114 20.06 -9.19 -13.22
C THR A 114 21.33 -8.53 -12.66
N SER A 115 21.41 -7.21 -12.74
CA SER A 115 22.55 -6.43 -12.26
C SER A 115 22.08 -5.20 -11.50
N ILE A 116 22.73 -4.94 -10.37
CA ILE A 116 22.54 -3.72 -9.60
C ILE A 116 23.14 -2.52 -10.32
N ASP A 117 24.29 -2.66 -10.99
CA ASP A 117 24.85 -1.60 -11.83
C ASP A 117 23.87 -1.16 -12.92
N GLN A 118 23.17 -2.10 -13.56
CA GLN A 118 22.09 -1.76 -14.50
C GLN A 118 20.97 -0.95 -13.82
N LEU A 119 20.55 -1.34 -12.62
CA LEU A 119 19.53 -0.60 -11.88
C LEU A 119 20.01 0.80 -11.53
N ILE A 120 21.17 0.92 -10.88
CA ILE A 120 21.73 2.22 -10.48
C ILE A 120 21.97 3.11 -11.71
N GLY A 121 22.46 2.56 -12.82
CA GLY A 121 22.66 3.27 -14.08
C GLY A 121 21.37 3.90 -14.63
N PHE A 122 20.22 3.22 -14.51
CA PHE A 122 18.95 3.81 -14.93
C PHE A 122 18.58 5.06 -14.12
N PHE A 123 18.87 5.06 -12.81
CA PHE A 123 18.57 6.22 -11.97
C PHE A 123 19.64 7.31 -12.10
N GLN A 124 20.91 6.95 -12.30
CA GLN A 124 21.99 7.90 -12.58
C GLN A 124 21.71 8.70 -13.86
N ALA A 125 21.19 8.07 -14.92
CA ALA A 125 20.98 8.70 -16.22
C ALA A 125 20.05 9.94 -16.18
N ASN A 126 19.23 10.08 -15.14
CA ASN A 126 18.35 11.23 -14.94
C ASN A 126 18.63 11.98 -13.63
N ALA A 127 19.59 11.53 -12.83
CA ALA A 127 19.91 12.05 -11.51
C ALA A 127 21.35 12.56 -11.45
N ASP A 128 21.74 13.41 -12.42
CA ASP A 128 23.10 13.95 -12.59
C ASP A 128 23.66 14.71 -11.36
N HIS A 129 22.86 14.87 -10.30
CA HIS A 129 23.23 15.48 -9.02
C HIS A 129 22.94 14.61 -7.78
N ALA A 130 22.54 13.35 -7.95
CA ALA A 130 22.28 12.49 -6.81
C ALA A 130 23.58 12.21 -6.03
N ALA A 131 23.62 12.63 -4.78
CA ALA A 131 24.76 12.40 -3.92
C ALA A 131 24.88 10.91 -3.56
N LYS A 132 23.73 10.22 -3.46
CA LYS A 132 23.66 8.81 -3.11
C LYS A 132 22.45 8.13 -3.72
N ILE A 133 22.71 7.03 -4.42
CA ILE A 133 21.68 6.12 -4.93
C ILE A 133 21.84 4.78 -4.24
N THR A 134 20.79 4.29 -3.59
CA THR A 134 20.80 3.03 -2.84
C THR A 134 19.68 2.11 -3.32
N VAL A 135 20.02 0.92 -3.78
CA VAL A 135 19.05 -0.14 -4.08
C VAL A 135 18.88 -1.01 -2.83
N ASN A 136 17.66 -1.11 -2.32
CA ASN A 136 17.35 -1.91 -1.14
C ASN A 136 16.71 -3.23 -1.54
N LEU A 137 17.45 -4.32 -1.37
CA LEU A 137 17.00 -5.67 -1.71
C LEU A 137 16.40 -6.31 -0.45
N GLN A 138 15.13 -6.69 -0.52
CA GLN A 138 14.44 -7.44 0.52
C GLN A 138 14.45 -8.95 0.20
N ASN A 139 14.71 -9.76 1.22
CA ASN A 139 14.64 -11.23 1.23
C ASN A 139 15.41 -11.90 0.07
N ILE A 140 16.68 -12.12 0.37
CA ILE A 140 17.78 -12.19 -0.60
C ILE A 140 18.24 -13.61 -0.86
N TYR A 141 17.89 -14.53 0.05
CA TYR A 141 18.43 -15.88 0.07
C TYR A 141 18.12 -16.68 -1.20
N ASN A 142 16.96 -16.45 -1.82
CA ASN A 142 16.57 -17.10 -3.08
C ASN A 142 16.92 -16.27 -4.33
N LYS A 143 17.43 -15.03 -4.18
CA LYS A 143 17.64 -14.07 -5.28
C LYS A 143 19.13 -13.83 -5.58
N LEU A 144 20.01 -13.81 -4.57
CA LEU A 144 21.46 -13.68 -4.79
C LEU A 144 22.15 -14.97 -5.19
N THR A 145 21.59 -16.12 -4.82
CA THR A 145 22.11 -17.45 -5.19
C THR A 145 21.86 -17.80 -6.65
N GLY A 146 21.12 -16.98 -7.41
CA GLY A 146 20.61 -17.34 -8.75
C GLY A 146 20.55 -16.25 -9.81
N GLY A 147 21.23 -15.11 -9.67
CA GLY A 147 21.40 -14.20 -10.83
C GLY A 147 21.46 -12.69 -10.62
N LEU A 148 21.41 -12.17 -9.38
CA LEU A 148 21.65 -10.74 -9.15
C LEU A 148 23.13 -10.47 -8.85
N SER A 149 23.81 -9.83 -9.80
CA SER A 149 25.21 -9.39 -9.72
C SER A 149 25.30 -7.92 -9.34
N ILE A 150 26.40 -7.49 -8.74
CA ILE A 150 26.70 -6.05 -8.67
C ILE A 150 27.07 -5.59 -10.09
N ASN A 151 27.95 -6.34 -10.76
CA ASN A 151 28.44 -6.09 -12.13
C ASN A 151 29.13 -4.73 -12.29
N LYS A 152 29.79 -4.24 -11.23
CA LYS A 152 30.58 -3.02 -11.27
C LYS A 152 32.06 -3.36 -11.36
N LYS A 153 32.78 -2.74 -12.29
CA LYS A 153 34.24 -2.86 -12.33
C LYS A 153 34.85 -2.09 -11.16
N GLY A 154 35.83 -2.69 -10.50
CA GLY A 154 36.58 -2.07 -9.42
C GLY A 154 36.14 -2.54 -8.02
N PRO A 155 36.71 -1.92 -6.98
CA PRO A 155 36.57 -2.40 -5.61
C PRO A 155 35.17 -2.14 -5.04
N VAL A 156 34.61 -3.17 -4.38
CA VAL A 156 33.37 -3.09 -3.62
C VAL A 156 33.68 -3.09 -2.13
N THR A 157 33.16 -2.09 -1.41
CA THR A 157 33.27 -2.02 0.05
C THR A 157 32.10 -2.75 0.69
N VAL A 158 32.36 -3.87 1.33
CA VAL A 158 31.37 -4.70 2.02
C VAL A 158 31.30 -4.32 3.50
N ILE A 159 30.11 -4.00 3.98
CA ILE A 159 29.84 -3.59 5.37
C ILE A 159 28.84 -4.56 5.98
N CYS A 160 29.25 -5.29 7.01
CA CYS A 160 28.41 -6.26 7.71
C CYS A 160 28.85 -6.38 9.17
N ASP A 161 27.92 -6.46 10.11
CA ASP A 161 28.20 -6.67 11.54
C ASP A 161 29.23 -5.67 12.11
N ASN A 162 29.09 -4.38 11.74
CA ASN A 162 30.01 -3.27 12.04
C ASN A 162 31.46 -3.45 11.53
N LYS A 163 31.70 -4.42 10.63
CA LYS A 163 33.00 -4.64 9.98
C LYS A 163 32.94 -4.17 8.53
N THR A 164 34.04 -3.60 8.08
CA THR A 164 34.23 -3.15 6.70
C THR A 164 35.35 -3.95 6.04
N ARG A 165 35.09 -4.49 4.85
CA ARG A 165 36.08 -5.22 4.04
C ARG A 165 35.98 -4.75 2.60
N VAL A 166 37.08 -4.81 1.85
CA VAL A 166 37.10 -4.42 0.43
C VAL A 166 37.38 -5.64 -0.43
N VAL A 167 36.56 -5.85 -1.46
CA VAL A 167 36.75 -6.89 -2.46
C VAL A 167 37.12 -6.21 -3.78
N PRO A 168 38.24 -6.57 -4.42
CA PRO A 168 38.77 -5.83 -5.57
C PRO A 168 37.95 -6.00 -6.85
N ASP A 169 37.16 -7.06 -6.96
CA ASP A 169 36.36 -7.39 -8.14
C ASP A 169 34.85 -7.40 -7.84
N GLY A 170 34.18 -6.30 -8.21
CA GLY A 170 32.72 -6.16 -8.14
C GLY A 170 31.95 -6.79 -9.31
N THR A 171 32.62 -7.44 -10.25
CA THR A 171 31.95 -8.16 -11.36
C THR A 171 31.39 -9.50 -10.91
N LEU A 172 31.90 -10.02 -9.79
CA LEU A 172 31.42 -11.26 -9.18
C LEU A 172 29.95 -11.12 -8.73
N PRO A 173 29.17 -12.22 -8.75
CA PRO A 173 27.86 -12.26 -8.12
C PRO A 173 27.96 -11.85 -6.65
N ALA A 174 26.95 -11.14 -6.14
CA ALA A 174 26.99 -10.67 -4.76
C ALA A 174 27.10 -11.84 -3.76
N SER A 175 26.50 -12.99 -4.07
CA SER A 175 26.69 -14.24 -3.31
C SER A 175 28.15 -14.66 -3.22
N SER A 176 28.87 -14.72 -4.34
CA SER A 176 30.29 -15.08 -4.36
C SER A 176 31.17 -14.10 -3.56
N ILE A 177 30.85 -12.81 -3.62
CA ILE A 177 31.51 -11.78 -2.80
C ILE A 177 31.30 -12.08 -1.31
N LEU A 178 30.06 -12.37 -0.90
CA LEU A 178 29.73 -12.68 0.50
C LEU A 178 30.38 -13.99 0.97
N ASP A 179 30.37 -15.03 0.14
CA ASP A 179 30.99 -16.33 0.43
C ASP A 179 32.50 -16.19 0.63
N SER A 180 33.18 -15.41 -0.23
CA SER A 180 34.63 -15.15 -0.10
C SER A 180 35.01 -14.47 1.23
N LEU A 181 34.06 -13.75 1.83
CA LEU A 181 34.22 -13.06 3.11
C LEU A 181 33.69 -13.88 4.31
N GLY A 182 33.18 -15.09 4.06
CA GLY A 182 32.56 -15.94 5.08
C GLY A 182 31.27 -15.34 5.67
N ILE A 183 30.56 -14.51 4.90
CA ILE A 183 29.31 -13.87 5.34
C ILE A 183 28.14 -14.73 4.91
N VAL A 184 27.53 -15.44 5.85
CA VAL A 184 26.28 -16.16 5.63
C VAL A 184 25.11 -15.25 5.97
N LEU A 185 24.16 -15.12 5.05
CA LEU A 185 22.96 -14.30 5.26
C LEU A 185 21.91 -15.05 6.10
N GLY A 186 21.11 -14.32 6.86
CA GLY A 186 19.86 -14.79 7.41
C GLY A 186 18.76 -14.83 6.35
N LYS A 187 17.69 -15.58 6.61
CA LYS A 187 16.51 -15.63 5.73
C LYS A 187 15.86 -14.25 5.53
N GLU A 188 15.95 -13.40 6.54
CA GLU A 188 15.30 -12.09 6.56
C GLU A 188 16.31 -10.93 6.47
N ASP A 189 17.61 -11.23 6.42
CA ASP A 189 18.64 -10.21 6.27
C ASP A 189 18.39 -9.39 5.00
N GLN A 190 18.67 -8.09 5.11
CA GLN A 190 18.52 -7.14 4.02
C GLN A 190 19.89 -6.79 3.46
N VAL A 191 19.95 -6.50 2.18
CA VAL A 191 21.16 -6.11 1.46
C VAL A 191 20.86 -4.81 0.76
N THR A 192 21.70 -3.83 0.98
CA THR A 192 21.65 -2.58 0.24
C THR A 192 22.92 -2.42 -0.55
N VAL A 193 22.78 -1.95 -1.78
CA VAL A 193 23.93 -1.56 -2.60
C VAL A 193 23.76 -0.12 -2.97
N SER A 194 24.75 0.68 -2.60
CA SER A 194 24.75 2.11 -2.87
C SER A 194 25.98 2.53 -3.62
N GLU A 195 25.83 3.49 -4.52
CA GLU A 195 26.96 4.25 -5.07
C GLU A 195 27.00 5.63 -4.44
N GLU A 196 28.18 6.00 -3.94
CA GLU A 196 28.46 7.26 -3.30
C GLU A 196 29.88 7.69 -3.68
N ASN A 197 30.02 8.85 -4.33
CA ASN A 197 31.32 9.39 -4.78
C ASN A 197 32.16 8.39 -5.61
N GLY A 198 31.53 7.64 -6.51
CA GLY A 198 32.20 6.63 -7.35
C GLY A 198 32.64 5.37 -6.62
N LYS A 199 32.28 5.21 -5.34
CA LYS A 199 32.52 3.99 -4.57
C LYS A 199 31.24 3.17 -4.47
N THR A 200 31.35 1.87 -4.72
CA THR A 200 30.24 0.92 -4.52
C THR A 200 30.31 0.35 -3.10
N LEU A 201 29.23 0.52 -2.34
CA LEU A 201 29.08 -0.04 -1.00
C LEU A 201 28.03 -1.14 -1.01
N LEU A 202 28.39 -2.33 -0.55
CA LEU A 202 27.51 -3.46 -0.29
C LEU A 202 27.30 -3.58 1.22
N ARG A 203 26.12 -3.24 1.71
CA ARG A 203 25.78 -3.32 3.13
C ARG A 203 24.82 -4.47 3.39
N ILE A 204 25.11 -5.23 4.43
CA ILE A 204 24.26 -6.30 4.95
C ILE A 204 23.68 -5.82 6.27
N LEU A 205 22.36 -5.79 6.36
CA LEU A 205 21.61 -5.42 7.54
C LEU A 205 21.00 -6.68 8.17
N ARG A 206 21.36 -6.97 9.42
CA ARG A 206 20.84 -8.14 10.15
C ARG A 206 19.43 -7.88 10.62
N VAL A 207 18.49 -8.77 10.27
CA VAL A 207 17.10 -8.67 10.73
C VAL A 207 16.85 -9.67 11.84
N THR A 208 16.34 -9.19 12.97
CA THR A 208 16.01 -10.01 14.13
C THR A 208 14.65 -9.60 14.71
N HIS A 209 14.04 -10.49 15.49
CA HIS A 209 12.76 -10.22 16.16
C HIS A 209 12.90 -10.41 17.67
N GLY A 210 12.22 -9.57 18.44
CA GLY A 210 12.18 -9.66 19.90
C GLY A 210 10.82 -9.24 20.44
N LYS A 211 10.54 -9.59 21.69
CA LYS A 211 9.32 -9.14 22.39
C LYS A 211 9.65 -8.00 23.33
N GLU A 212 8.90 -6.91 23.27
CA GLU A 212 9.01 -5.77 24.17
C GLU A 212 7.70 -5.55 24.93
N SER A 213 7.78 -5.25 26.23
CA SER A 213 6.64 -4.85 27.04
C SER A 213 6.68 -3.35 27.28
N ARG A 214 5.54 -2.66 27.09
CA ARG A 214 5.39 -1.23 27.36
C ARG A 214 4.29 -1.01 28.39
N ASN A 215 4.57 -0.24 29.45
CA ASN A 215 3.53 0.17 30.39
C ASN A 215 2.76 1.35 29.80
N VAL A 216 1.43 1.26 29.78
CA VAL A 216 0.53 2.27 29.24
C VAL A 216 -0.44 2.69 30.33
N VAL A 217 -0.47 3.99 30.61
CA VAL A 217 -1.40 4.59 31.55
C VAL A 217 -2.79 4.63 30.92
N ILE A 218 -3.79 4.16 31.67
CA ILE A 218 -5.21 4.26 31.30
C ILE A 218 -5.78 5.47 32.05
N PRO A 219 -6.07 6.59 31.37
CA PRO A 219 -6.64 7.74 32.04
C PRO A 219 -8.03 7.41 32.62
N PHE A 220 -8.33 7.94 33.80
CA PHE A 220 -9.69 7.85 34.35
C PHE A 220 -10.66 8.77 33.60
N SER A 221 -11.94 8.40 33.56
CA SER A 221 -13.00 9.28 33.04
C SER A 221 -13.65 10.09 34.17
N THR A 222 -14.35 11.17 33.84
CA THR A 222 -15.15 11.93 34.81
C THR A 222 -16.64 11.71 34.59
N ILE A 223 -17.34 11.21 35.61
CA ILE A 223 -18.77 10.99 35.64
C ILE A 223 -19.42 12.10 36.47
N ASN A 224 -20.32 12.87 35.86
CA ASN A 224 -21.11 13.87 36.58
C ASN A 224 -22.44 13.25 37.05
N VAL A 225 -22.77 13.42 38.33
CA VAL A 225 -24.02 12.92 38.93
C VAL A 225 -24.78 14.08 39.55
N ASN A 226 -26.08 14.17 39.31
CA ASN A 226 -26.90 15.22 39.92
C ASN A 226 -27.14 14.92 41.41
N ASP A 227 -26.91 15.91 42.26
CA ASP A 227 -27.13 15.82 43.71
C ASP A 227 -28.03 16.99 44.16
N SER A 228 -29.27 16.67 44.56
CA SER A 228 -30.25 17.68 44.97
C SER A 228 -29.95 18.32 46.33
N SER A 229 -29.01 17.78 47.12
CA SER A 229 -28.61 18.41 48.38
C SER A 229 -27.56 19.50 48.20
N LEU A 230 -26.99 19.64 47.00
CA LEU A 230 -26.02 20.68 46.67
C LEU A 230 -26.72 21.90 46.06
N ALA A 231 -26.24 23.09 46.42
CA ALA A 231 -26.72 24.34 45.82
C ALA A 231 -26.56 24.31 44.29
N ILE A 232 -27.48 24.95 43.58
CA ILE A 232 -27.53 24.93 42.11
C ILE A 232 -26.20 25.43 41.54
N GLY A 233 -25.55 24.61 40.72
CA GLY A 233 -24.25 24.93 40.12
C GLY A 233 -23.02 24.61 41.00
N ALA A 234 -23.20 24.24 42.27
CA ALA A 234 -22.11 23.74 43.10
C ALA A 234 -21.63 22.37 42.58
N ARG A 235 -20.31 22.14 42.61
CA ARG A 235 -19.67 20.88 42.19
C ARG A 235 -18.85 20.31 43.34
N VAL A 236 -19.03 19.03 43.65
CA VAL A 236 -18.27 18.34 44.70
C VAL A 236 -17.76 17.02 44.15
N ILE A 237 -16.46 16.77 44.27
CA ILE A 237 -15.88 15.45 43.93
C ILE A 237 -16.33 14.47 45.01
N LYS A 238 -17.14 13.48 44.64
CA LYS A 238 -17.58 12.39 45.53
C LYS A 238 -16.60 11.22 45.51
N GLN A 239 -15.91 11.02 44.39
CA GLN A 239 -14.86 10.02 44.24
C GLN A 239 -13.76 10.61 43.36
N ALA A 240 -12.51 10.60 43.85
CA ALA A 240 -11.37 11.00 43.05
C ALA A 240 -11.06 9.95 41.98
N GLY A 241 -10.75 10.39 40.76
CA GLY A 241 -10.33 9.49 39.70
C GLY A 241 -8.90 9.01 39.90
N VAL A 242 -8.63 7.76 39.53
CA VAL A 242 -7.30 7.16 39.59
C VAL A 242 -7.01 6.50 38.26
N ASN A 243 -5.88 6.87 37.63
CA ASN A 243 -5.46 6.23 36.40
C ASN A 243 -5.19 4.74 36.63
N GLY A 244 -5.57 3.94 35.65
CA GLY A 244 -5.19 2.54 35.55
C GLY A 244 -3.86 2.38 34.82
N GLU A 245 -3.42 1.14 34.71
CA GLU A 245 -2.21 0.72 34.02
C GLU A 245 -2.48 -0.57 33.25
N ARG A 246 -1.97 -0.66 32.03
CA ARG A 246 -1.87 -1.93 31.29
C ARG A 246 -0.47 -2.12 30.73
N ILE A 247 -0.12 -3.38 30.54
CA ILE A 247 1.07 -3.79 29.82
C ILE A 247 0.66 -4.19 28.40
N ASP A 248 1.25 -3.52 27.42
CA ASP A 248 1.15 -3.84 26.00
C ASP A 248 2.41 -4.62 25.57
N LEU A 249 2.22 -5.83 25.07
CA LEU A 249 3.28 -6.71 24.58
C LEU A 249 3.38 -6.60 23.05
N TYR A 250 4.55 -6.22 22.55
CA TYR A 250 4.83 -6.03 21.14
C TYR A 250 5.79 -7.10 20.60
N ASN A 251 5.59 -7.50 19.34
CA ASN A 251 6.61 -8.16 18.53
C ASN A 251 7.35 -7.05 17.78
N VAL A 252 8.65 -6.91 18.04
CA VAL A 252 9.48 -5.84 17.51
C VAL A 252 10.50 -6.43 16.55
N THR A 253 10.54 -5.89 15.34
CA THR A 253 11.55 -6.23 14.33
C THR A 253 12.68 -5.22 14.41
N TYR A 254 13.90 -5.72 14.50
CA TYR A 254 15.13 -4.94 14.58
C TYR A 254 15.94 -5.12 13.31
N VAL A 255 16.51 -4.04 12.81
CA VAL A 255 17.43 -4.03 11.68
C VAL A 255 18.74 -3.39 12.13
N ASP A 256 19.83 -4.17 12.08
CA ASP A 256 21.12 -3.82 12.69
C ASP A 256 20.99 -3.38 14.17
N GLY A 257 20.14 -4.09 14.92
CA GLY A 257 19.89 -3.82 16.34
C GLY A 257 19.02 -2.60 16.63
N LYS A 258 18.54 -1.87 15.61
CA LYS A 258 17.61 -0.75 15.78
C LYS A 258 16.18 -1.18 15.53
N ALA A 259 15.27 -0.86 16.45
CA ALA A 259 13.85 -1.18 16.30
C ALA A 259 13.25 -0.43 15.09
N GLN A 260 12.69 -1.16 14.14
CA GLN A 260 12.11 -0.61 12.91
C GLN A 260 10.58 -0.65 12.93
N SER A 261 9.98 -1.70 13.50
CA SER A 261 8.52 -1.84 13.59
C SER A 261 8.13 -2.60 14.84
N ALA A 262 6.96 -2.26 15.41
CA ALA A 262 6.39 -2.95 16.56
C ALA A 262 4.93 -3.29 16.27
N THR A 263 4.58 -4.57 16.32
CA THR A 263 3.20 -5.05 16.18
C THR A 263 2.68 -5.49 17.54
N LEU A 264 1.55 -4.92 17.96
CA LEU A 264 0.90 -5.28 19.22
C LEU A 264 0.43 -6.75 19.17
N ILE A 265 0.92 -7.56 20.11
CA ILE A 265 0.53 -8.97 20.25
C ILE A 265 -0.61 -9.09 21.26
N LYS A 266 -0.47 -8.44 22.42
CA LYS A 266 -1.37 -8.63 23.56
C LYS A 266 -1.42 -7.38 24.43
N GLN A 267 -2.58 -7.11 25.00
CA GLN A 267 -2.78 -6.12 26.06
C GLN A 267 -3.23 -6.82 27.33
N SER A 268 -2.71 -6.40 28.48
CA SER A 268 -3.09 -6.94 29.79
C SER A 268 -3.26 -5.80 30.78
N ILE A 269 -4.48 -5.60 31.28
CA ILE A 269 -4.75 -4.62 32.34
C ILE A 269 -4.11 -5.13 33.63
N VAL A 270 -3.21 -4.32 34.20
CA VAL A 270 -2.55 -4.61 35.48
C VAL A 270 -3.32 -3.94 36.61
N LYS A 271 -3.79 -2.71 36.35
CA LYS A 271 -4.59 -1.93 37.28
C LYS A 271 -5.76 -1.27 36.52
N PRO A 272 -7.01 -1.53 36.89
CA PRO A 272 -8.13 -0.82 36.26
C PRO A 272 -8.10 0.67 36.64
N SER A 273 -8.55 1.54 35.73
CA SER A 273 -8.80 2.94 36.06
C SER A 273 -10.06 3.07 36.91
N ILE A 274 -10.06 4.03 37.83
CA ILE A 274 -11.21 4.38 38.68
C ILE A 274 -11.69 5.74 38.22
N ASP A 275 -12.94 5.85 37.79
CA ASP A 275 -13.51 7.13 37.32
C ASP A 275 -13.70 8.14 38.45
N GLN A 276 -13.50 9.42 38.12
CA GLN A 276 -13.80 10.54 39.00
C GLN A 276 -15.30 10.82 39.00
N ILE A 277 -15.94 10.82 40.16
CA ILE A 277 -17.36 11.14 40.28
C ILE A 277 -17.49 12.57 40.82
N VAL A 278 -18.14 13.44 40.05
CA VAL A 278 -18.43 14.83 40.42
C VAL A 278 -19.93 14.99 40.60
N ALA A 279 -20.37 15.22 41.83
CA ALA A 279 -21.74 15.62 42.11
C ALA A 279 -21.97 17.08 41.70
N ILE A 280 -23.08 17.36 41.02
CA ILE A 280 -23.47 18.71 40.62
C ILE A 280 -24.84 19.03 41.21
N GLY A 281 -24.97 20.19 41.85
CA GLY A 281 -26.24 20.70 42.36
C GLY A 281 -27.25 20.91 41.25
N ALA A 282 -28.27 20.06 41.20
CA ALA A 282 -29.32 20.14 40.20
C ALA A 282 -30.26 21.32 40.52
N LYS A 283 -30.70 22.03 39.49
CA LYS A 283 -31.79 23.01 39.60
C LYS A 283 -33.02 22.28 40.14
N SER A 284 -33.42 22.57 41.39
CA SER A 284 -34.65 22.00 41.93
C SER A 284 -35.81 22.50 41.07
N THR A 285 -36.45 21.62 40.30
CA THR A 285 -37.80 21.90 39.82
C THR A 285 -38.71 21.93 41.05
N PRO A 286 -39.48 23.01 41.29
CA PRO A 286 -40.31 23.10 42.49
C PRO A 286 -41.30 21.93 42.54
N LYS A 287 -41.29 21.21 43.66
CA LYS A 287 -42.38 20.29 44.04
C LYS A 287 -43.58 21.17 44.38
N THR A 288 -44.58 21.23 43.49
CA THR A 288 -45.89 21.77 43.84
C THR A 288 -46.55 20.82 44.82
N GLN A 289 -46.53 21.17 46.11
CA GLN A 289 -47.52 20.67 47.07
C GLN A 289 -48.86 21.35 46.73
N ASN A 290 -49.83 20.55 46.31
CA ASN A 290 -51.22 20.96 46.24
C ASN A 290 -51.77 21.10 47.67
N GLU A 291 -52.16 22.31 48.06
CA GLU A 291 -53.18 22.52 49.10
C GLU A 291 -54.56 22.67 48.43
N SER A 292 -55.47 21.81 48.86
CA SER A 292 -56.90 21.72 48.54
C SER A 292 -57.66 23.02 48.80
N LYS A 293 -58.68 23.42 48.00
CA LYS A 293 -60.13 23.04 48.10
C LYS A 293 -60.98 23.93 47.15
N PRO A 294 -62.28 23.67 46.91
CA PRO A 294 -62.93 22.53 46.26
C PRO A 294 -63.71 22.93 44.98
N SER A 295 -63.78 22.04 43.99
CA SER A 295 -64.69 22.18 42.84
C SER A 295 -66.10 21.68 43.16
N LYS A 296 -67.12 22.48 42.82
CA LYS A 296 -68.52 22.03 42.70
C LYS A 296 -69.02 22.33 41.28
N ARG A 297 -69.52 21.25 40.65
CA ARG A 297 -70.53 21.14 39.57
C ARG A 297 -70.23 21.64 38.13
N ILE A 298 -69.95 20.66 37.27
CA ILE A 298 -70.73 20.16 36.11
C ILE A 298 -71.45 21.19 35.21
N ASN A 299 -71.03 21.23 33.93
CA ASN A 299 -71.76 20.96 32.65
C ASN A 299 -71.01 21.70 31.50
N LYS A 300 -70.95 21.32 30.21
CA LYS A 300 -71.42 20.19 29.38
C LYS A 300 -70.94 20.52 27.95
N GLN A 301 -70.51 19.50 27.16
CA GLN A 301 -70.60 19.38 25.67
C GLN A 301 -69.96 20.50 24.79
N GLU A 302 -69.46 20.32 23.57
CA GLU A 302 -69.23 19.23 22.61
C GLU A 302 -68.36 19.81 21.47
N ALA A 303 -67.87 18.91 20.60
CA ALA A 303 -67.58 19.13 19.16
C ALA A 303 -66.17 19.58 18.67
N LYS A 304 -65.51 18.58 18.06
CA LYS A 304 -64.98 18.50 16.67
C LYS A 304 -63.91 19.51 16.16
N LYS A 305 -62.69 18.99 15.96
CA LYS A 305 -61.92 18.72 14.68
C LYS A 305 -62.12 19.67 13.45
N PRO A 306 -61.19 19.70 12.44
CA PRO A 306 -59.78 19.23 12.36
C PRO A 306 -58.82 20.07 11.43
N ASN A 307 -57.57 19.59 11.34
CA ASN A 307 -56.67 19.46 10.15
C ASN A 307 -55.97 20.65 9.43
N ASN A 308 -54.69 20.35 9.10
CA ASN A 308 -53.88 20.69 7.90
C ASN A 308 -53.53 22.15 7.55
N GLN A 309 -52.23 22.45 7.37
CA GLN A 309 -51.47 22.34 6.10
C GLN A 309 -50.22 23.25 6.09
N ASN A 310 -49.13 22.74 5.51
CA ASN A 310 -48.05 23.43 4.75
C ASN A 310 -47.29 24.62 5.40
N GLN A 311 -46.08 25.02 5.01
CA GLN A 311 -44.94 24.54 4.22
C GLN A 311 -43.99 25.77 4.24
N SER A 312 -42.66 25.57 4.27
CA SER A 312 -41.63 26.40 3.60
C SER A 312 -40.34 26.62 4.42
N GLN A 313 -39.26 26.03 3.88
CA GLN A 313 -37.94 26.61 3.55
C GLN A 313 -37.31 27.70 4.45
N LYS A 314 -36.03 27.48 4.82
CA LYS A 314 -34.85 28.37 4.66
C LYS A 314 -33.62 27.65 5.24
N THR A 315 -32.58 27.32 4.46
CA THR A 315 -31.40 28.11 4.06
C THR A 315 -30.56 28.76 5.16
N ASN A 316 -29.25 28.48 5.03
CA ASN A 316 -28.09 29.35 5.18
C ASN A 316 -27.42 29.62 6.54
N THR A 317 -26.22 29.04 6.62
CA THR A 317 -24.90 29.71 6.61
C THR A 317 -24.46 30.54 7.82
N HIS A 318 -23.40 30.01 8.42
CA HIS A 318 -22.45 30.59 9.37
C HIS A 318 -21.46 31.56 8.69
N GLN A 319 -21.14 32.67 9.37
CA GLN A 319 -19.84 33.35 9.36
C GLN A 319 -19.56 33.81 10.81
N GLN A 320 -18.45 33.35 11.40
CA GLN A 320 -17.22 34.11 11.78
C GLN A 320 -17.47 35.21 12.84
N ASN A 321 -16.69 35.40 13.91
CA ASN A 321 -15.22 35.48 13.95
C ASN A 321 -14.66 35.64 15.41
N THR A 322 -13.38 35.28 15.60
CA THR A 322 -12.31 35.88 16.47
C THR A 322 -12.30 35.95 18.03
N GLN A 323 -11.30 35.22 18.60
CA GLN A 323 -10.20 35.57 19.55
C GLN A 323 -10.28 36.81 20.49
N ASN A 324 -9.85 36.70 21.78
CA ASN A 324 -8.44 36.76 22.28
C ASN A 324 -8.26 36.79 23.85
N LYS A 325 -7.20 36.11 24.32
CA LYS A 325 -6.17 36.35 25.39
C LYS A 325 -6.41 36.84 26.85
N SER A 326 -5.78 36.13 27.81
CA SER A 326 -4.69 36.54 28.79
C SER A 326 -4.55 35.46 29.91
N ALA A 327 -3.39 34.80 30.20
CA ALA A 327 -2.17 35.14 30.99
C ALA A 327 -2.46 35.60 32.45
N GLN A 328 -1.77 35.23 33.57
CA GLN A 328 -0.47 34.62 33.88
C GLN A 328 -0.34 34.39 35.43
N GLN A 329 0.56 33.48 35.87
CA GLN A 329 1.39 33.45 37.13
C GLN A 329 0.70 33.44 38.52
N GLY A 330 1.22 32.90 39.63
CA GLY A 330 2.45 32.22 40.09
C GLY A 330 2.21 31.76 41.56
N ALA A 331 2.75 30.65 42.07
CA ALA A 331 4.05 30.46 42.75
C ALA A 331 3.91 30.16 44.27
N GLN A 332 4.70 29.19 44.74
CA GLN A 332 5.22 28.94 46.11
C GLN A 332 4.26 28.47 47.24
N ASN A 333 4.69 27.77 48.30
CA ASN A 333 5.75 26.80 48.61
C ASN A 333 5.55 26.37 50.09
N GLN A 334 6.11 25.22 50.48
CA GLN A 334 6.53 24.78 51.84
C GLN A 334 5.57 24.03 52.81
N ASN A 335 6.02 22.81 53.13
CA ASN A 335 6.17 22.09 54.42
C ASN A 335 5.01 22.13 55.45
N ILE A 336 4.62 21.00 56.06
CA ILE A 336 5.31 20.41 57.22
C ILE A 336 5.06 18.88 57.34
N GLN A 337 6.06 18.25 57.95
CA GLN A 337 6.27 16.84 58.29
C GLN A 337 5.28 16.18 59.28
N GLN A 338 5.20 14.85 59.14
CA GLN A 338 5.18 13.80 60.17
C GLN A 338 4.10 13.81 61.27
N ASN A 339 3.32 12.72 61.36
CA ASN A 339 3.59 11.74 62.41
C ASN A 339 2.93 10.36 62.19
N ASN A 340 3.62 9.38 62.75
CA ASN A 340 3.43 7.93 62.65
C ASN A 340 2.41 7.36 63.65
N ASN A 341 2.07 6.09 63.38
CA ASN A 341 1.84 4.97 64.31
C ASN A 341 0.41 4.54 64.71
N ASN A 342 0.11 3.32 64.25
CA ASN A 342 -0.20 2.11 65.02
C ASN A 342 -1.61 1.47 64.93
N ASN A 343 -1.55 0.24 64.39
CA ASN A 343 -2.20 -1.02 64.78
C ASN A 343 -3.71 -1.05 65.06
N GLN A 344 -4.49 -1.76 64.25
CA GLN A 344 -4.68 -3.23 64.22
C GLN A 344 -5.46 -3.81 65.42
N GLN A 345 -6.64 -4.35 65.06
CA GLN A 345 -7.41 -5.48 65.61
C GLN A 345 -8.75 -5.08 66.25
N ASN A 346 -9.89 -5.52 65.68
CA ASN A 346 -10.44 -6.86 65.94
C ASN A 346 -11.80 -7.11 65.22
N SER A 347 -11.87 -8.28 64.59
CA SER A 347 -12.99 -9.24 64.46
C SER A 347 -14.47 -8.85 64.15
N LYS A 348 -15.00 -9.66 63.20
CA LYS A 348 -16.30 -10.37 63.20
C LYS A 348 -17.56 -9.64 62.72
N GLN A 349 -17.79 -9.78 61.42
CA GLN A 349 -18.87 -10.59 60.81
C GLN A 349 -20.25 -10.57 61.50
N THR A 350 -21.19 -9.89 60.86
CA THR A 350 -22.61 -10.29 60.86
C THR A 350 -23.16 -10.07 59.45
N ALA A 351 -23.81 -11.11 58.95
CA ALA A 351 -24.27 -11.24 57.58
C ALA A 351 -25.69 -10.66 57.40
N GLU A 352 -26.02 -10.44 56.12
CA GLU A 352 -27.38 -10.27 55.55
C GLU A 352 -28.02 -8.89 55.78
N THR A 353 -28.28 -8.08 54.75
CA THR A 353 -29.25 -8.40 53.70
C THR A 353 -28.92 -7.66 52.41
N SER A 354 -28.73 -8.41 51.34
CA SER A 354 -28.65 -7.90 49.98
C SER A 354 -30.02 -7.36 49.53
N GLN A 355 -30.08 -6.09 49.13
CA GLN A 355 -31.08 -5.64 48.17
C GLN A 355 -30.37 -5.35 46.85
N ALA A 356 -30.65 -6.25 45.91
CA ALA A 356 -30.19 -6.23 44.54
C ALA A 356 -30.73 -4.99 43.80
N ILE A 357 -29.84 -4.07 43.44
CA ILE A 357 -30.06 -3.20 42.30
C ILE A 357 -29.40 -3.91 41.12
N LYS A 358 -30.21 -4.39 40.18
CA LYS A 358 -29.76 -4.97 38.91
C LYS A 358 -28.79 -4.00 38.23
N GLN A 359 -27.50 -4.29 38.31
CA GLN A 359 -26.51 -3.73 37.40
C GLN A 359 -26.70 -4.42 36.06
N THR A 360 -27.24 -3.69 35.09
CA THR A 360 -27.04 -4.00 33.68
C THR A 360 -25.52 -4.10 33.46
N PRO A 361 -24.99 -5.21 32.90
CA PRO A 361 -23.57 -5.28 32.58
C PRO A 361 -23.22 -4.10 31.69
N ALA A 362 -22.26 -3.29 32.12
CA ALA A 362 -21.68 -2.28 31.24
C ALA A 362 -21.20 -3.01 29.96
N PRO A 363 -21.48 -2.48 28.76
CA PRO A 363 -21.04 -3.10 27.52
C PRO A 363 -19.51 -3.25 27.59
N THR A 364 -19.03 -4.46 27.33
CA THR A 364 -17.61 -4.76 27.14
C THR A 364 -17.03 -3.69 26.21
N PRO A 365 -15.94 -3.00 26.57
CA PRO A 365 -15.33 -2.04 25.67
C PRO A 365 -15.01 -2.78 24.37
N THR A 366 -15.62 -2.32 23.27
CA THR A 366 -15.33 -2.80 21.93
C THR A 366 -13.81 -2.82 21.78
N PRO A 367 -13.19 -3.96 21.40
CA PRO A 367 -11.77 -3.98 21.09
C PRO A 367 -11.47 -2.84 20.13
N ALA A 368 -10.47 -2.02 20.46
CA ALA A 368 -10.06 -0.93 19.57
C ALA A 368 -9.92 -1.49 18.15
N PRO A 369 -10.49 -0.83 17.12
CA PRO A 369 -10.28 -1.24 15.74
C PRO A 369 -8.78 -1.46 15.54
N ALA A 370 -8.41 -2.59 14.94
CA ALA A 370 -7.04 -2.82 14.53
C ALA A 370 -6.56 -1.55 13.81
N PRO A 371 -5.35 -1.03 14.13
CA PRO A 371 -4.81 0.10 13.40
C PRO A 371 -4.98 -0.17 11.90
N ALA A 372 -5.53 0.79 11.17
CA ALA A 372 -5.53 0.72 9.72
C ALA A 372 -4.14 0.30 9.25
N PRO A 373 -4.01 -0.55 8.20
CA PRO A 373 -2.71 -0.96 7.68
C PRO A 373 -1.84 0.29 7.58
N ALA A 374 -0.69 0.30 8.26
CA ALA A 374 0.19 1.45 8.25
C ALA A 374 0.38 1.88 6.79
N ASP A 375 0.07 3.13 6.46
CA ASP A 375 0.42 3.72 5.16
C ASP A 375 1.85 3.33 4.89
N ASN A 376 2.11 2.54 3.84
CA ASN A 376 3.48 2.22 3.48
C ASN A 376 4.11 3.57 3.12
N PRO A 377 5.00 4.14 3.96
CA PRO A 377 5.50 5.50 3.72
C PRO A 377 6.34 5.56 2.45
N ASN A 378 6.77 4.39 1.96
CA ASN A 378 7.49 4.20 0.71
C ASN A 378 6.59 3.61 -0.39
N GLY A 379 5.27 3.74 -0.28
CA GLY A 379 4.30 3.34 -1.29
C GLY A 379 4.07 4.43 -2.34
N MET A 380 3.45 4.06 -3.47
CA MET A 380 3.04 5.04 -4.50
C MET A 380 1.58 5.50 -4.35
N VAL A 381 0.81 4.83 -3.47
CA VAL A 381 -0.49 5.31 -3.00
C VAL A 381 -0.25 6.53 -2.12
N HIS A 382 -0.91 7.64 -2.44
CA HIS A 382 -0.75 8.93 -1.77
C HIS A 382 0.69 9.47 -1.75
N ALA A 383 1.48 9.15 -2.78
CA ALA A 383 2.89 9.55 -2.87
C ALA A 383 3.09 11.08 -2.75
N THR A 384 4.19 11.49 -2.11
CA THR A 384 4.59 12.90 -2.15
C THR A 384 5.01 13.32 -3.56
N PRO A 385 4.99 14.63 -3.89
CA PRO A 385 5.53 15.14 -5.16
C PRO A 385 6.95 14.66 -5.46
N GLU A 386 7.81 14.55 -4.44
CA GLU A 386 9.19 14.08 -4.56
C GLU A 386 9.24 12.58 -4.91
N GLN A 387 8.41 11.75 -4.28
CA GLN A 387 8.28 10.33 -4.61
C GLN A 387 7.74 10.13 -6.02
N ALA A 388 6.73 10.91 -6.42
CA ALA A 388 6.17 10.89 -7.76
C ALA A 388 7.22 11.27 -8.82
N LYS A 389 8.00 12.33 -8.58
CA LYS A 389 9.13 12.72 -9.44
C LYS A 389 10.16 11.60 -9.55
N LEU A 390 10.61 11.04 -8.43
CA LEU A 390 11.61 9.96 -8.44
C LEU A 390 11.10 8.72 -9.20
N TYR A 391 9.82 8.38 -9.06
CA TYR A 391 9.23 7.26 -9.80
C TYR A 391 9.18 7.54 -11.30
N ALA A 392 8.73 8.73 -11.71
CA ALA A 392 8.71 9.13 -13.11
C ALA A 392 10.11 9.22 -13.71
N GLN A 393 11.10 9.67 -12.94
CA GLN A 393 12.50 9.75 -13.34
C GLN A 393 13.03 8.38 -13.79
N ALA A 394 12.74 7.34 -13.00
CA ALA A 394 13.07 5.96 -13.30
C ALA A 394 12.37 5.45 -14.56
N ALA A 395 11.05 5.70 -14.65
CA ALA A 395 10.23 5.25 -15.76
C ALA A 395 10.64 5.94 -17.07
N CYS A 396 11.00 7.22 -17.04
CA CYS A 396 11.53 7.96 -18.19
C CYS A 396 12.88 7.41 -18.65
N ALA A 397 13.79 7.08 -17.73
CA ALA A 397 15.07 6.47 -18.09
C ALA A 397 14.88 5.13 -18.82
N GLN A 398 13.90 4.31 -18.41
CA GLN A 398 13.56 3.07 -19.12
C GLN A 398 13.02 3.30 -20.53
N LEU A 399 12.42 4.47 -20.79
CA LEU A 399 11.95 4.90 -22.11
C LEU A 399 13.04 5.59 -22.94
N GLY A 400 14.25 5.78 -22.39
CA GLY A 400 15.32 6.57 -23.01
C GLY A 400 15.06 8.08 -22.99
N TRP A 401 14.09 8.54 -22.20
CA TRP A 401 13.78 9.95 -22.01
C TRP A 401 14.65 10.51 -20.89
N THR A 402 15.86 10.93 -21.26
CA THR A 402 16.84 11.47 -20.34
C THR A 402 17.24 12.92 -20.67
N GLY A 403 17.99 13.56 -19.77
CA GLY A 403 18.47 14.94 -19.94
C GLY A 403 17.32 15.91 -20.20
N ALA A 404 17.36 16.66 -21.31
CA ALA A 404 16.36 17.66 -21.67
C ALA A 404 14.91 17.11 -21.69
N MET A 405 14.70 15.87 -22.16
CA MET A 405 13.36 15.26 -22.18
C MET A 405 12.83 15.05 -20.76
N TRP A 406 13.70 14.69 -19.82
CA TRP A 406 13.32 14.57 -18.41
C TRP A 406 12.99 15.94 -17.82
N GLU A 407 13.82 16.95 -18.08
CA GLU A 407 13.58 18.33 -17.62
C GLU A 407 12.25 18.91 -18.14
N ASP A 408 11.92 18.65 -19.40
CA ASP A 408 10.68 19.12 -20.01
C ASP A 408 9.45 18.41 -19.43
N LEU A 409 9.54 17.11 -19.11
CA LEU A 409 8.49 16.43 -18.35
C LEU A 409 8.30 17.07 -16.96
N VAL A 410 9.41 17.39 -16.28
CA VAL A 410 9.37 18.07 -14.98
C VAL A 410 8.66 19.41 -15.08
N LYS A 411 8.99 20.23 -16.08
CA LYS A 411 8.29 21.52 -16.32
C LYS A 411 6.81 21.29 -16.59
N LEU A 412 6.50 20.35 -17.50
CA LEU A 412 5.14 20.03 -17.91
C LEU A 412 4.28 19.62 -16.71
N TRP A 413 4.60 18.54 -16.01
CA TRP A 413 3.78 18.08 -14.89
C TRP A 413 3.85 18.97 -13.64
N THR A 414 4.88 19.82 -13.52
CA THR A 414 4.86 20.90 -12.53
C THR A 414 3.79 21.93 -12.84
N LYS A 415 3.67 22.35 -14.11
CA LYS A 415 2.61 23.26 -14.58
C LYS A 415 1.22 22.65 -14.40
N GLU A 416 1.06 21.35 -14.68
CA GLU A 416 -0.24 20.67 -14.63
C GLU A 416 -0.77 20.46 -13.22
N SER A 417 0.04 19.93 -12.31
CA SER A 417 -0.44 19.45 -11.00
C SER A 417 0.50 19.77 -9.84
N ASN A 418 1.66 20.37 -10.13
CA ASN A 418 2.81 20.38 -9.22
C ASN A 418 3.12 18.99 -8.66
N TRP A 419 2.99 17.96 -9.50
CA TRP A 419 3.24 16.55 -9.17
C TRP A 419 2.34 15.95 -8.09
N ARG A 420 1.20 16.57 -7.78
CA ARG A 420 0.25 16.07 -6.79
C ARG A 420 -0.68 15.02 -7.39
N TRP A 421 -0.71 13.84 -6.77
CA TRP A 421 -1.61 12.74 -7.18
C TRP A 421 -3.10 13.10 -7.09
N ASN A 422 -3.46 14.02 -6.18
CA ASN A 422 -4.83 14.48 -5.95
C ASN A 422 -5.10 15.89 -6.50
N ALA A 423 -4.32 16.34 -7.48
CA ALA A 423 -4.62 17.60 -8.16
C ALA A 423 -5.90 17.46 -8.98
N GLU A 424 -6.90 18.27 -8.68
CA GLU A 424 -8.17 18.30 -9.41
C GLU A 424 -8.46 19.74 -9.87
N ASN A 425 -8.67 19.90 -11.16
CA ASN A 425 -9.16 21.15 -11.73
C ASN A 425 -10.69 21.21 -11.61
N LYS A 426 -11.19 22.04 -10.70
CA LYS A 426 -12.63 22.18 -10.43
C LYS A 426 -13.48 22.63 -11.64
N GLY A 427 -12.86 23.29 -12.62
CA GLY A 427 -13.57 23.78 -13.81
C GLY A 427 -13.75 22.71 -14.88
N SER A 428 -12.69 21.93 -15.15
CA SER A 428 -12.68 20.94 -16.23
C SER A 428 -12.90 19.49 -15.76
N GLY A 429 -12.67 19.20 -14.48
CA GLY A 429 -12.64 17.82 -13.95
C GLY A 429 -11.35 17.06 -14.32
N ALA A 430 -10.32 17.75 -14.84
CA ALA A 430 -9.02 17.14 -15.07
C ALA A 430 -8.38 16.73 -13.73
N TYR A 431 -7.76 15.55 -13.69
CA TYR A 431 -7.31 14.94 -12.44
C TYR A 431 -5.91 14.31 -12.51
N GLY A 432 -5.23 14.33 -11.38
CA GLY A 432 -3.98 13.60 -11.13
C GLY A 432 -2.74 14.31 -11.65
N ILE A 433 -1.59 13.64 -11.52
CA ILE A 433 -0.29 14.16 -11.95
C ILE A 433 -0.31 14.65 -13.41
N PRO A 434 -0.80 13.86 -14.38
CA PRO A 434 -0.81 14.28 -15.79
C PRO A 434 -2.00 15.20 -16.15
N GLN A 435 -2.92 15.50 -15.21
CA GLN A 435 -4.19 16.20 -15.47
C GLN A 435 -5.02 15.54 -16.59
N SER A 436 -5.29 14.23 -16.46
CA SER A 436 -6.08 13.49 -17.46
C SER A 436 -7.52 14.02 -17.56
N LEU A 437 -8.00 14.18 -18.80
CA LEU A 437 -9.39 14.54 -19.10
C LEU A 437 -10.00 13.61 -20.17
N PRO A 438 -11.10 12.88 -19.86
CA PRO A 438 -11.58 12.57 -18.51
C PRO A 438 -10.57 11.76 -17.68
N ALA A 439 -10.70 11.83 -16.36
CA ALA A 439 -9.78 11.23 -15.40
C ALA A 439 -9.73 9.68 -15.48
N ASP A 440 -10.88 9.07 -15.78
CA ASP A 440 -11.10 7.62 -15.84
C ASP A 440 -10.27 6.89 -16.91
N LYS A 441 -9.71 7.61 -17.89
CA LYS A 441 -8.76 7.05 -18.86
C LYS A 441 -7.56 6.36 -18.18
N MET A 442 -7.16 6.84 -17.01
CA MET A 442 -6.06 6.25 -16.24
C MET A 442 -6.37 4.85 -15.71
N ALA A 443 -7.65 4.43 -15.67
CA ALA A 443 -8.04 3.07 -15.30
C ALA A 443 -7.44 1.99 -16.21
N SER A 444 -7.07 2.35 -17.44
CA SER A 444 -6.36 1.45 -18.37
C SER A 444 -4.97 1.05 -17.89
N ALA A 445 -4.33 1.85 -17.03
CA ALA A 445 -3.04 1.53 -16.42
C ALA A 445 -3.19 0.78 -15.08
N GLY A 446 -4.35 0.86 -14.42
CA GLY A 446 -4.62 0.10 -13.20
C GLY A 446 -5.87 0.56 -12.44
N ALA A 447 -6.43 -0.34 -11.62
CA ALA A 447 -7.70 -0.10 -10.93
C ALA A 447 -7.64 1.03 -9.88
N ASN A 448 -6.51 1.19 -9.18
CA ASN A 448 -6.35 2.23 -8.14
C ASN A 448 -5.78 3.55 -8.69
N TRP A 449 -6.10 3.89 -9.95
CA TRP A 449 -5.55 5.06 -10.63
C TRP A 449 -5.82 6.39 -9.92
N HIS A 450 -6.90 6.46 -9.13
CA HIS A 450 -7.28 7.68 -8.45
C HIS A 450 -6.34 8.01 -7.28
N GLU A 451 -5.80 7.01 -6.57
CA GLU A 451 -4.98 7.23 -5.37
C GLU A 451 -3.49 6.89 -5.57
N ASP A 452 -3.16 6.10 -6.60
CA ASP A 452 -1.81 5.61 -6.85
C ASP A 452 -1.08 6.41 -7.93
N ALA A 453 -0.08 7.19 -7.51
CA ALA A 453 0.74 8.01 -8.39
C ALA A 453 1.50 7.18 -9.44
N SER A 454 1.86 5.93 -9.15
CA SER A 454 2.56 5.08 -10.13
C SER A 454 1.67 4.76 -11.33
N ILE A 455 0.37 4.55 -11.10
CA ILE A 455 -0.62 4.28 -12.15
C ILE A 455 -0.83 5.53 -12.99
N GLN A 456 -0.99 6.69 -12.34
CA GLN A 456 -1.14 7.99 -13.02
C GLN A 456 0.07 8.31 -13.91
N ILE A 457 1.28 8.13 -13.37
CA ILE A 457 2.54 8.36 -14.11
C ILE A 457 2.64 7.38 -15.29
N THR A 458 2.38 6.09 -15.05
CA THR A 458 2.46 5.06 -16.11
C THR A 458 1.52 5.40 -17.27
N TRP A 459 0.28 5.78 -16.97
CA TRP A 459 -0.67 6.24 -17.97
C TRP A 459 -0.19 7.51 -18.68
N GLY A 460 0.26 8.52 -17.93
CA GLY A 460 0.71 9.81 -18.48
C GLY A 460 1.90 9.67 -19.42
N LEU A 461 2.90 8.85 -19.08
CA LEU A 461 4.04 8.57 -19.94
C LEU A 461 3.61 7.83 -21.21
N SER A 462 2.71 6.84 -21.10
CA SER A 462 2.15 6.15 -22.27
C SER A 462 1.39 7.10 -23.19
N TYR A 463 0.62 8.01 -22.60
CA TYR A 463 -0.13 9.02 -23.34
C TYR A 463 0.82 9.97 -24.10
N ILE A 464 1.84 10.53 -23.43
CA ILE A 464 2.88 11.37 -24.05
C ILE A 464 3.54 10.65 -25.22
N ARG A 465 3.96 9.39 -25.02
CA ARG A 465 4.58 8.59 -26.07
C ARG A 465 3.66 8.41 -27.27
N SER A 466 2.37 8.16 -27.03
CA SER A 466 1.40 7.89 -28.09
C SER A 466 0.97 9.13 -28.87
N LYS A 467 0.89 10.30 -28.22
CA LYS A 467 0.35 11.53 -28.81
C LYS A 467 1.42 12.49 -29.29
N TYR A 468 2.51 12.62 -28.54
CA TYR A 468 3.57 13.59 -28.77
C TYR A 468 4.89 12.93 -29.16
N GLY A 469 5.00 11.61 -28.99
CA GLY A 469 6.23 10.86 -29.20
C GLY A 469 7.20 10.95 -28.02
N ASN A 470 7.41 12.16 -27.47
CA ASN A 470 8.30 12.39 -26.33
C ASN A 470 7.87 13.62 -25.48
N PRO A 471 8.42 13.80 -24.26
CA PRO A 471 8.06 14.91 -23.38
C PRO A 471 8.41 16.30 -23.89
N SER A 472 9.48 16.46 -24.67
CA SER A 472 9.87 17.77 -25.20
C SER A 472 8.86 18.30 -26.21
N GLU A 473 8.34 17.44 -27.09
CA GLU A 473 7.24 17.80 -28.01
C GLU A 473 5.94 18.08 -27.25
N ALA A 474 5.64 17.32 -26.19
CA ALA A 474 4.48 17.57 -25.34
C ALA A 474 4.57 18.92 -24.61
N TRP A 475 5.76 19.25 -24.08
CA TRP A 475 6.00 20.54 -23.42
C TRP A 475 5.86 21.70 -24.41
N LYS A 476 6.47 21.60 -25.59
CA LYS A 476 6.34 22.60 -26.65
C LYS A 476 4.87 22.84 -27.00
N HIS A 477 4.09 21.79 -27.21
CA HIS A 477 2.66 21.89 -27.47
C HIS A 477 1.92 22.59 -26.31
N SER A 478 2.20 22.22 -25.06
CA SER A 478 1.61 22.84 -23.86
C SER A 478 1.94 24.33 -23.74
N GLN A 479 3.10 24.78 -24.21
CA GLN A 479 3.45 26.20 -24.25
C GLN A 479 2.66 26.96 -25.32
N GLU A 480 2.30 26.32 -26.44
CA GLU A 480 1.57 26.94 -27.54
C GLU A 480 0.05 26.97 -27.31
N THR A 481 -0.54 25.88 -26.79
CA THR A 481 -2.00 25.70 -26.71
C THR A 481 -2.54 25.79 -25.28
N GLY A 482 -1.66 25.74 -24.28
CA GLY A 482 -2.02 25.73 -22.87
C GLY A 482 -2.33 24.35 -22.29
N TRP A 483 -2.35 23.29 -23.12
CA TRP A 483 -2.66 21.91 -22.74
C TRP A 483 -1.83 20.89 -23.55
N TYR A 484 -1.85 19.62 -23.16
CA TYR A 484 -1.27 18.47 -23.88
C TYR A 484 -2.15 17.23 -23.63
#